data_AF-A0AAN6YZ20-F1
#
_entry.id   AF-A0AAN6YZ20-F1
#
_cell.length_a   1.000
_cell.length_b   1.000
_cell.length_c   1.000
_cell.angle_alpha   90.00
_cell.angle_beta   90.00
_cell.angle_gamma   90.00
#
_symmetry.space_group_name_H-M   'P 1'
#
loop_
_entity.id
_entity.type
_entity.pdbx_description
1 polymer ?
#
loop_
_entity_poly.entity_id
_entity_poly.type
_entity_poly.pdbx_seq_one_letter_code
_entity_poly.pdbx_strand_id
1 'polypeptide(L)'
;MGDHPASSLPPRWCRWPQRELDLRLAELGLVINAPEPAVICRPCGYALQPNGECVTRHLADKHSIQKGLRHGLTSYIHSLFN
;
A
#
# COMPACT_ATOMS: atom_id res chain seq x y z
N MET A 1 18.88 33.71 -6.76
CA MET A 1 18.61 33.12 -5.44
C MET A 1 17.13 32.76 -5.42
N GLY A 2 16.80 31.49 -5.31
CA GLY A 2 15.41 31.02 -5.29
C GLY A 2 15.16 30.29 -3.98
N ASP A 3 14.52 31.00 -3.05
CA ASP A 3 14.07 30.51 -1.76
C ASP A 3 13.18 29.28 -1.93
N HIS A 4 13.65 28.14 -1.41
CA HIS A 4 12.85 26.93 -1.28
C HIS A 4 12.14 26.98 0.08
N PRO A 5 10.79 27.04 0.14
CA PRO A 5 10.12 26.90 1.41
C PRO A 5 10.21 25.43 1.86
N ALA A 6 10.93 25.21 2.96
CA ALA A 6 10.94 23.96 3.71
C ALA A 6 9.51 23.57 4.05
N SER A 7 8.99 22.61 3.28
CA SER A 7 7.62 22.15 3.33
C SER A 7 7.39 21.31 4.58
N SER A 8 6.68 21.87 5.56
CA SER A 8 6.00 21.14 6.64
C SER A 8 4.81 20.29 6.13
N LEU A 9 4.95 19.68 4.95
CA LEU A 9 3.91 18.86 4.35
C LEU A 9 4.00 17.45 4.92
N PRO A 10 2.88 16.85 5.38
CA PRO A 10 2.88 15.43 5.74
C PRO A 10 3.32 14.62 4.52
N PRO A 11 3.97 13.45 4.72
CA PRO A 11 4.51 12.68 3.61
C PRO A 11 3.41 12.34 2.61
N ARG A 12 3.75 12.28 1.32
CA ARG A 12 2.82 12.33 0.17
C ARG A 12 1.69 11.27 0.20
N TRP A 13 1.82 10.22 1.01
CA TRP A 13 0.80 9.19 1.20
C TRP A 13 -0.34 9.63 2.13
N CYS A 14 -0.15 10.60 3.03
CA CYS A 14 -1.17 11.05 4.00
C CYS A 14 -2.27 11.93 3.39
N ARG A 15 -2.16 12.33 2.12
CA ARG A 15 -3.10 13.27 1.47
C ARG A 15 -4.07 12.59 0.50
N TRP A 16 -3.97 11.27 0.36
CA TRP A 16 -4.74 10.54 -0.63
C TRP A 16 -6.11 10.19 -0.06
N PRO A 17 -7.22 10.55 -0.73
CA PRO A 17 -8.53 10.14 -0.29
C PRO A 17 -8.62 8.60 -0.32
N GLN A 18 -9.32 8.01 0.66
CA GLN A 18 -9.43 6.55 0.83
C GLN A 18 -9.73 5.80 -0.49
N ARG A 19 -10.58 6.37 -1.36
CA ARG A 19 -10.93 5.83 -2.68
C ARG A 19 -9.73 5.59 -3.60
N GLU A 20 -8.73 6.45 -3.55
CA GLU A 20 -7.54 6.36 -4.42
C GLU A 20 -6.63 5.22 -3.97
N LEU A 21 -6.57 5.00 -2.67
CA LEU A 21 -5.81 3.90 -2.08
C LEU A 21 -6.49 2.55 -2.36
N ASP A 22 -7.82 2.52 -2.34
CA ASP A 22 -8.61 1.35 -2.72
C ASP A 22 -8.41 0.99 -4.20
N LEU A 23 -8.44 1.98 -5.09
CA LEU A 23 -8.10 1.82 -6.50
C LEU A 23 -6.68 1.26 -6.69
N ARG A 24 -5.70 1.79 -5.95
CA ARG A 24 -4.33 1.27 -6.00
C ARG A 24 -4.20 -0.17 -5.51
N LEU A 25 -4.91 -0.54 -4.45
CA LEU A 25 -4.96 -1.94 -4.03
C LEU A 25 -5.53 -2.80 -5.16
N ALA A 26 -6.64 -2.37 -5.76
CA ALA A 26 -7.27 -3.07 -6.87
C ALA A 26 -6.35 -3.19 -8.10
N GLU A 27 -5.61 -2.14 -8.47
CA GLU A 27 -4.61 -2.15 -9.56
C GLU A 27 -3.48 -3.14 -9.31
N LEU A 28 -3.06 -3.29 -8.04
CA LEU A 28 -2.06 -4.27 -7.62
C LEU A 28 -2.66 -5.68 -7.39
N GLY A 29 -3.96 -5.84 -7.63
CA GLY A 29 -4.67 -7.09 -7.42
C GLY A 29 -4.82 -7.48 -5.95
N LEU A 30 -4.71 -6.52 -5.02
CA LEU A 30 -4.89 -6.71 -3.60
C LEU A 30 -6.33 -6.40 -3.20
N VAL A 31 -6.88 -7.19 -2.27
CA VAL A 31 -8.18 -6.92 -1.64
C VAL A 31 -8.09 -7.14 -0.14
N ILE A 32 -8.81 -6.34 0.64
CA ILE A 32 -8.93 -6.51 2.09
C ILE A 32 -9.99 -7.56 2.36
N ASN A 33 -9.62 -8.60 3.10
CA ASN A 33 -10.57 -9.59 3.59
C ASN A 33 -11.29 -9.04 4.82
N ALA A 34 -12.59 -9.30 4.90
CA ALA A 34 -13.43 -9.05 6.07
C ALA A 34 -14.36 -10.26 6.25
N PRO A 35 -14.62 -10.72 7.49
CA PRO A 35 -14.27 -10.10 8.77
C PRO A 35 -12.83 -10.38 9.25
N GLU A 36 -12.15 -11.39 8.71
CA GLU A 36 -10.79 -11.73 9.16
C GLU A 36 -9.75 -10.77 8.55
N PRO A 37 -8.90 -10.12 9.37
CA PRO A 37 -8.00 -9.09 8.89
C PRO A 37 -6.83 -9.68 8.09
N ALA A 38 -7.00 -9.75 6.78
CA ALA A 38 -6.00 -10.25 5.84
C ALA A 38 -6.01 -9.44 4.55
N VAL A 39 -4.87 -9.39 3.87
CA VAL A 39 -4.74 -8.82 2.52
C VAL A 39 -4.63 -9.98 1.54
N ILE A 40 -5.61 -10.15 0.66
CA ILE A 40 -5.60 -11.23 -0.34
C ILE A 40 -4.98 -10.70 -1.63
N CYS A 41 -3.96 -11.39 -2.13
CA CYS A 41 -3.42 -11.18 -3.46
C CYS A 41 -4.21 -12.03 -4.47
N ARG A 42 -5.11 -11.40 -5.23
CA ARG A 42 -5.93 -12.09 -6.24
C ARG A 42 -5.13 -12.76 -7.37
N PRO A 43 -4.02 -12.18 -7.89
CA PRO A 43 -3.22 -12.81 -8.93
C PRO A 43 -2.72 -14.22 -8.61
N CYS A 44 -2.42 -14.52 -7.34
CA CYS A 44 -1.87 -15.81 -6.93
C CYS A 44 -2.66 -16.53 -5.82
N GLY A 45 -3.74 -15.92 -5.30
CA GLY A 45 -4.61 -16.49 -4.27
C GLY A 45 -4.00 -16.50 -2.86
N TYR A 46 -2.88 -15.83 -2.63
CA TYR A 46 -2.22 -15.80 -1.31
C TYR A 46 -2.92 -14.85 -0.34
N ALA A 47 -3.19 -15.34 0.87
CA ALA A 47 -3.56 -14.51 2.01
C ALA A 47 -2.29 -14.00 2.70
N LEU A 48 -2.17 -12.68 2.81
CA LEU A 48 -1.05 -11.99 3.41
C LEU A 48 -1.50 -11.39 4.74
N GLN A 49 -0.65 -11.52 5.75
CA GLN A 49 -0.88 -10.83 7.01
C GLN A 49 -0.87 -9.31 6.79
N PRO A 50 -1.66 -8.55 7.56
CA PRO A 50 -1.75 -7.10 7.47
C PRO A 50 -0.52 -6.37 8.06
N ASN A 51 0.62 -7.04 8.17
CA ASN A 51 1.92 -6.43 8.41
C ASN A 51 2.49 -5.99 7.05
N GLY A 52 2.50 -4.68 6.78
CA GLY A 52 2.72 -4.12 5.45
C GLY A 52 4.04 -4.52 4.77
N GLU A 53 5.03 -5.01 5.51
CA GLU A 53 6.27 -5.59 4.97
C GLU A 53 6.03 -6.91 4.21
N CYS A 54 5.10 -7.77 4.66
CA CYS A 54 4.79 -9.02 3.97
C CYS A 54 4.13 -8.76 2.62
N VAL A 55 3.27 -7.75 2.54
CA VAL A 55 2.57 -7.39 1.30
C VAL A 55 3.53 -6.78 0.27
N THR A 56 4.32 -5.80 0.69
CA THR A 56 5.28 -5.17 -0.22
C THR A 56 6.37 -6.13 -0.69
N ARG A 57 6.87 -7.02 0.18
CA ARG A 57 7.83 -8.07 -0.21
C ARG A 57 7.20 -9.08 -1.15
N HIS A 58 5.99 -9.57 -0.85
CA HIS A 58 5.27 -10.50 -1.71
C HIS A 58 5.10 -9.96 -3.14
N LEU A 59 4.67 -8.70 -3.28
CA LEU A 59 4.53 -8.06 -4.58
C LEU A 59 5.87 -7.93 -5.32
N ALA A 60 6.99 -7.78 -4.61
CA ALA A 60 8.33 -7.78 -5.20
C ALA A 60 8.71 -9.17 -5.74
N ASP A 61 8.63 -10.18 -4.87
CA ASP A 61 9.15 -11.51 -5.15
C ASP A 61 8.26 -12.31 -6.10
N LYS A 62 6.94 -12.24 -5.92
CA LYS A 62 5.98 -13.06 -6.68
C LYS A 62 5.48 -12.38 -7.94
N HIS A 63 5.47 -11.05 -7.97
CA HIS A 63 4.89 -10.27 -9.07
C HIS A 63 5.86 -9.27 -9.70
N SER A 64 7.11 -9.22 -9.24
CA SER A 64 8.15 -8.33 -9.78
C SER A 64 7.72 -6.85 -9.83
N ILE A 65 6.83 -6.44 -8.93
CA ILE A 65 6.30 -5.07 -8.92
C ILE A 65 7.40 -4.10 -8.48
N GLN A 66 7.56 -3.03 -9.25
CA GLN A 66 8.58 -2.01 -9.01
C GLN A 66 8.35 -1.27 -7.68
N LYS A 67 9.45 -0.83 -7.05
CA LYS A 67 9.42 -0.14 -5.74
C LYS A 67 8.53 1.12 -5.75
N GLY A 68 8.49 1.87 -6.85
CA GLY A 68 7.69 3.09 -6.98
C GLY A 68 6.18 2.83 -6.87
N LEU A 69 5.70 1.71 -7.41
CA LEU A 69 4.28 1.32 -7.35
C LEU A 69 3.88 0.79 -5.97
N ARG A 70 4.84 0.27 -5.20
CA ARG A 70 4.64 -0.24 -3.83
C ARG A 70 4.83 0.82 -2.74
N HIS A 71 5.26 2.03 -3.11
CA HIS A 71 5.59 3.07 -2.13
C HIS A 71 4.34 3.60 -1.40
N GLY A 72 4.39 3.66 -0.07
CA GLY A 72 3.27 4.08 0.77
C GLY A 72 2.24 2.98 1.08
N LEU A 73 2.37 1.81 0.45
CA LEU A 73 1.45 0.69 0.64
C LEU A 73 1.55 0.08 2.04
N THR A 74 2.76 -0.03 2.58
CA THR A 74 3.01 -0.50 3.95
C THR A 74 2.28 0.36 4.98
N SER A 75 2.45 1.68 4.89
CA SER A 75 1.83 2.64 5.82
C SER A 75 0.31 2.64 5.69
N TYR A 76 -0.22 2.51 4.47
CA TYR A 76 -1.66 2.42 4.26
C TYR A 76 -2.26 1.15 4.86
N ILE A 77 -1.66 -0.01 4.60
CA ILE A 77 -2.13 -1.28 5.17
C ILE A 77 -2.08 -1.24 6.69
N HIS A 78 -1.00 -0.71 7.28
CA HIS A 78 -0.95 -0.52 8.73
C HIS A 78 -2.10 0.35 9.25
N SER A 79 -2.46 1.43 8.54
CA SER A 79 -3.58 2.30 8.93
C SER A 79 -4.97 1.65 8.84
N LEU A 80 -5.13 0.53 8.12
CA LEU A 80 -6.41 -0.17 8.02
C LEU A 80 -6.62 -1.19 9.12
N PHE A 81 -5.54 -1.73 9.68
CA PHE A 81 -5.56 -2.85 10.63
C PHE A 81 -5.03 -2.50 12.02
N ASN A 82 -4.60 -1.26 12.23
CA ASN A 82 -4.24 -0.69 13.53
C ASN A 82 -5.29 0.34 13.96
#